data_AF-A0A1Y1SFQ9-F1
#
_entry.id   AF-A0A1Y1SFQ9-F1
#
_cell.length_a   1.000
_cell.length_b   1.000
_cell.length_c   1.000
_cell.angle_alpha   90.00
_cell.angle_beta   90.00
_cell.angle_gamma   90.00
#
_symmetry.space_group_name_H-M   'P 1'
#
loop_
_entity.id
_entity.type
_entity.pdbx_description
1 polymer ?
#
loop_
_entity_poly.entity_id
_entity_poly.type
_entity_poly.pdbx_seq_one_letter_code
_entity_poly.pdbx_strand_id
1 'polypeptide(L)'
;MASHTVAGLQGREDLSALADRARGQLRQILRDELRPLLAGYIDKTADLLLKPASAGHNPAEARKNVDLARTLKQNAGVWCDTLLSQVESRLFMAEDTAGRRKQSEENGGANANLIAVAKALLIAETRYFKKIAEIDARFNRVRLIMSLAIDNKAVAPTGLHQALEQSADQLDWPKPNRKVLYSSFETHVIGNLDRLYERMLELFRKVGSEAAQLVVESTFDLSQIEESEDAGSAKAVAKNWMQPPGEISDVDGKTTAMLTRLALQSDGEGYTDGLLAADLLALMDKRPLPGISYESGLISVQRTSLAGHFLNEVKADPLLSRDMDAHHEPLRMPLVKSAIADNSVFTDASHPLANLIDEHMTKAARHRLVNAAEAQEMQESLARVLEMFDLSPDFVRESMAKAEPLKDEQIERFYALQRKQAAQRREFVISEARRVVADEMERSTFARDVPAPAKRFLEKAWSALLTQRLLKYGASNPVWQDGIDKTDQLIDLLEARDPVAKPSQEWVDLIRTMIDDLVKGGLPAEQRGNILKMLEAARKTP
;
A
#
# COMPACT_ATOMS: atom_id res chain seq x y z
N MET A 1 10.98 -8.26 -10.69
CA MET A 1 10.08 -8.51 -11.84
C MET A 1 10.52 -7.66 -13.02
N ALA A 2 10.33 -8.12 -14.25
CA ALA A 2 10.80 -7.43 -15.45
C ALA A 2 10.17 -6.02 -15.56
N SER A 3 11.01 -5.02 -15.80
CA SER A 3 10.59 -3.64 -16.08
C SER A 3 9.62 -3.60 -17.26
N HIS A 4 8.32 -3.64 -17.00
CA HIS A 4 7.31 -3.25 -17.98
C HIS A 4 7.38 -1.73 -18.12
N THR A 5 8.38 -1.25 -18.86
CA THR A 5 8.45 0.14 -19.29
C THR A 5 7.40 0.32 -20.37
N VAL A 6 6.24 0.85 -19.97
CA VAL A 6 5.04 1.08 -20.78
C VAL A 6 5.17 2.30 -21.71
N ALA A 7 6.39 2.66 -22.09
CA ALA A 7 6.65 3.74 -23.03
C ALA A 7 6.95 3.15 -24.42
N GLY A 8 6.28 3.67 -25.46
CA GLY A 8 6.67 3.45 -26.86
C GLY A 8 8.12 3.89 -27.13
N LEU A 9 8.68 3.53 -28.28
CA LEU A 9 10.09 3.81 -28.62
C LEU A 9 10.46 5.29 -28.41
N GLN A 10 9.59 6.22 -28.81
CA GLN A 10 9.77 7.67 -28.60
C GLN A 10 9.82 8.06 -27.12
N GLY A 11 8.86 7.57 -26.31
CA GLY A 11 8.83 7.85 -24.87
C GLY A 11 10.04 7.27 -24.11
N ARG A 12 10.63 6.17 -24.59
CA ARG A 12 11.88 5.63 -24.02
C ARG A 12 13.08 6.53 -24.31
N GLU A 13 13.16 7.11 -25.51
CA GLU A 13 14.21 8.07 -25.85
C GLU A 13 14.08 9.37 -25.04
N ASP A 14 12.86 9.88 -24.91
CA ASP A 14 12.57 11.09 -24.11
C ASP A 14 12.89 10.89 -22.62
N LEU A 15 12.54 9.73 -22.06
CA LEU A 15 12.90 9.37 -20.68
C LEU A 15 14.41 9.19 -20.49
N SER A 16 15.12 8.64 -21.48
CA SER A 16 16.59 8.54 -21.42
C SER A 16 17.24 9.92 -21.47
N ALA A 17 16.77 10.81 -22.35
CA ALA A 17 17.26 12.18 -22.44
C ALA A 17 16.97 12.98 -21.16
N LEU A 18 15.82 12.75 -20.53
CA LEU A 18 15.48 13.34 -19.23
C LEU A 18 16.40 12.82 -18.12
N ALA A 19 16.70 11.51 -18.10
CA ALA A 19 17.62 10.92 -17.13
C ALA A 19 19.04 11.51 -17.24
N ASP A 20 19.57 11.66 -18.45
CA ASP A 20 20.90 12.25 -18.66
C ASP A 20 20.95 13.73 -18.27
N ARG A 21 19.89 14.49 -18.56
CA ARG A 21 19.74 15.87 -18.12
C ARG A 21 19.68 15.97 -16.60
N ALA A 22 18.93 15.08 -15.94
CA ALA A 22 18.84 15.03 -14.49
C ALA A 22 20.21 14.74 -13.85
N ARG A 23 20.98 13.79 -14.40
CA ARG A 23 22.38 13.53 -13.95
C ARG A 23 23.26 14.76 -14.11
N GLY A 24 23.19 15.44 -15.24
CA GLY A 24 23.95 16.67 -15.50
C GLY A 24 23.60 17.79 -14.53
N GLN A 25 22.31 18.03 -14.29
CA GLN A 25 21.83 19.03 -13.33
C GLN A 25 22.23 18.67 -11.90
N LEU A 26 22.13 17.40 -11.51
CA LEU A 26 22.56 16.95 -10.18
C LEU A 26 24.07 17.17 -9.96
N ARG A 27 24.89 16.84 -10.97
CA ARG A 27 26.33 17.12 -10.93
C ARG A 27 26.62 18.61 -10.78
N GLN A 28 25.89 19.46 -11.51
CA GLN A 28 26.03 20.91 -11.40
C GLN A 28 25.65 21.41 -10.00
N ILE A 29 24.52 20.95 -9.44
CA ILE A 29 24.09 21.31 -8.07
C ILE A 29 25.16 20.94 -7.04
N LEU A 30 25.72 19.73 -7.13
CA LEU A 30 26.80 19.30 -6.22
C LEU A 30 28.00 20.23 -6.29
N ARG A 31 28.43 20.60 -7.49
CA ARG A 31 29.56 21.52 -7.67
C ARG A 31 29.24 22.91 -7.15
N ASP A 32 28.07 23.45 -7.48
CA ASP A 32 27.66 24.80 -7.08
C ASP A 32 27.58 24.95 -5.56
N GLU A 33 27.09 23.91 -4.87
CA GLU A 33 26.82 23.96 -3.42
C GLU A 33 28.00 23.46 -2.58
N LEU A 34 28.72 22.40 -2.98
CA LEU A 34 29.84 21.88 -2.20
C LEU A 34 31.14 22.65 -2.42
N ARG A 35 31.44 23.13 -3.65
CA ARG A 35 32.70 23.84 -3.92
C ARG A 35 32.93 25.07 -3.04
N PRO A 36 31.97 25.99 -2.81
CA PRO A 36 32.18 27.12 -1.91
C PRO A 36 32.36 26.68 -0.46
N LEU A 37 31.66 25.63 -0.01
CA LEU A 37 31.83 25.08 1.34
C LEU A 37 33.23 24.48 1.51
N LEU A 38 33.72 23.74 0.52
CA LEU A 38 35.06 23.14 0.53
C LEU A 38 36.16 24.21 0.51
N ALA A 39 36.01 25.26 -0.30
CA ALA A 39 36.96 26.38 -0.32
C ALA A 39 37.04 27.06 1.05
N GLY A 40 35.89 27.40 1.65
CA GLY A 40 35.83 27.99 2.99
C GLY A 40 36.39 27.07 4.07
N TYR A 41 36.12 25.77 3.97
CA TYR A 41 36.66 24.73 4.85
C TYR A 41 38.20 24.67 4.79
N ILE A 42 38.79 24.73 3.59
CA ILE A 42 40.25 24.69 3.41
C ILE A 42 40.91 25.89 4.08
N ASP A 43 40.37 27.10 3.87
CA ASP A 43 40.87 28.31 4.51
C ASP A 43 40.81 28.22 6.03
N LYS A 44 39.67 27.80 6.57
CA LYS A 44 39.47 27.65 8.03
C LYS A 44 40.36 26.57 8.63
N THR A 45 40.58 25.47 7.92
CA THR A 45 41.47 24.39 8.37
C THR A 45 42.92 24.87 8.42
N ALA A 46 43.37 25.62 7.41
CA ALA A 46 44.70 26.20 7.40
C ALA A 46 44.87 27.21 8.55
N ASP A 47 43.85 28.03 8.84
CA ASP A 47 43.89 28.95 9.98
C ASP A 47 43.93 28.21 11.33
N LEU A 48 43.19 27.09 11.46
CA LEU A 48 43.23 26.24 12.65
C LEU A 48 44.59 25.57 12.86
N LEU A 49 45.29 25.17 11.79
CA LEU A 49 46.66 24.65 11.88
C LEU A 49 47.66 25.71 12.35
N LEU A 50 47.39 26.99 12.08
CA LEU A 50 48.24 28.12 12.50
C LEU A 50 48.02 28.55 13.96
N LYS A 51 46.85 28.29 14.57
CA LYS A 51 46.54 28.70 15.96
C LYS A 51 47.48 28.11 17.03
N PRO A 52 47.83 26.80 17.05
CA PRO A 52 48.68 26.20 18.08
C PRO A 52 50.12 26.74 18.13
N ALA A 53 50.63 27.31 17.03
CA ALA A 53 51.97 27.87 16.97
C ALA A 53 52.19 29.06 17.93
N SER A 54 51.10 29.65 18.44
CA SER A 54 51.13 30.79 19.37
C SER A 54 51.08 30.40 20.86
N ALA A 55 50.83 29.13 21.21
CA ALA A 55 50.57 28.69 22.57
C ALA A 55 51.46 27.51 23.00
N GLY A 56 52.73 27.74 23.32
CA GLY A 56 53.57 26.82 24.11
C GLY A 56 53.91 25.43 23.54
N HIS A 57 53.68 25.17 22.24
CA HIS A 57 53.95 23.87 21.61
C HIS A 57 55.40 23.71 21.14
N ASN A 58 55.81 22.45 20.90
CA ASN A 58 57.12 22.08 20.37
C ASN A 58 57.43 22.89 19.08
N PRO A 59 58.56 23.63 19.00
CA PRO A 59 58.92 24.43 17.83
C PRO A 59 58.96 23.63 16.52
N ALA A 60 59.27 22.34 16.59
CA ALA A 60 59.30 21.45 15.43
C ALA A 60 57.89 21.14 14.91
N GLU A 61 56.89 20.99 15.78
CA GLU A 61 55.49 20.76 15.39
C GLU A 61 54.85 22.04 14.85
N ALA A 62 55.17 23.20 15.44
CA ALA A 62 54.72 24.49 14.93
C ALA A 62 55.19 24.74 13.49
N ARG A 63 56.47 24.44 13.18
CA ARG A 63 57.01 24.53 11.81
C ARG A 63 56.28 23.58 10.85
N LYS A 64 56.10 22.32 11.24
CA LYS A 64 55.34 21.33 10.45
C LYS A 64 53.91 21.79 10.16
N ASN A 65 53.21 22.35 11.15
CA ASN A 65 51.85 22.85 10.97
C ASN A 65 51.77 24.07 10.04
N VAL A 66 52.76 24.97 10.10
CA VAL A 66 52.87 26.11 9.17
C VAL A 66 53.10 25.62 7.73
N ASP A 67 53.98 24.64 7.54
CA ASP A 67 54.24 24.06 6.23
C ASP A 67 53.00 23.34 5.70
N LEU A 68 52.30 22.55 6.53
CA LEU A 68 51.04 21.91 6.16
C LEU A 68 49.94 22.92 5.81
N ALA A 69 49.81 24.01 6.57
CA ALA A 69 48.86 25.08 6.28
C ALA A 69 49.17 25.77 4.95
N ARG A 70 50.46 25.99 4.65
CA ARG A 70 50.91 26.55 3.37
C ARG A 70 50.58 25.61 2.20
N THR A 71 50.93 24.33 2.32
CA THR A 71 50.66 23.31 1.30
C THR A 71 49.16 23.15 1.05
N LEU A 72 48.35 23.18 2.13
CA LEU A 72 46.90 23.09 2.03
C LEU A 72 46.30 24.28 1.26
N LYS A 73 46.77 25.52 1.53
CA LYS A 73 46.33 26.72 0.78
C LYS A 73 46.81 26.71 -0.68
N GLN A 74 48.06 26.28 -0.93
CA GLN A 74 48.61 26.19 -2.30
C GLN A 74 47.87 25.17 -3.16
N ASN A 75 47.47 24.04 -2.55
CA ASN A 75 46.79 22.94 -3.23
C ASN A 75 45.27 22.97 -3.01
N ALA A 76 44.69 24.11 -2.64
CA ALA A 76 43.27 24.21 -2.28
C ALA A 76 42.35 23.76 -3.41
N GLY A 77 42.66 24.14 -4.66
CA GLY A 77 41.93 23.70 -5.85
C GLY A 77 41.99 22.18 -6.04
N VAL A 78 43.18 21.58 -5.91
CA VAL A 78 43.39 20.13 -6.04
C VAL A 78 42.60 19.36 -4.99
N TRP A 79 42.58 19.85 -3.75
CA TRP A 79 41.77 19.26 -2.67
C TRP A 79 40.28 19.32 -2.96
N CYS A 80 39.77 20.48 -3.42
CA CYS A 80 38.36 20.63 -3.79
C CYS A 80 37.99 19.67 -4.92
N ASP A 81 38.78 19.65 -6.00
CA ASP A 81 38.50 18.86 -7.19
C ASP A 81 38.60 17.35 -6.90
N THR A 82 39.56 16.94 -6.07
CA THR A 82 39.73 15.54 -5.66
C THR A 82 38.54 15.08 -4.82
N LEU A 83 38.14 15.85 -3.80
CA LEU A 83 37.01 15.48 -2.94
C LEU A 83 35.70 15.45 -3.73
N LEU A 84 35.45 16.47 -4.58
CA LEU A 84 34.28 16.49 -5.47
C LEU A 84 34.29 15.29 -6.42
N SER A 85 35.43 14.94 -7.01
CA SER A 85 35.53 13.77 -7.87
C SER A 85 35.25 12.46 -7.13
N GLN A 86 35.66 12.32 -5.87
CA GLN A 86 35.34 11.15 -5.04
C GLN A 86 33.83 11.07 -4.75
N VAL A 87 33.20 12.19 -4.41
CA VAL A 87 31.74 12.26 -4.17
C VAL A 87 30.97 11.96 -5.46
N GLU A 88 31.33 12.58 -6.58
CA GLU A 88 30.71 12.34 -7.90
C GLU A 88 30.87 10.89 -8.34
N SER A 89 32.06 10.31 -8.18
CA SER A 89 32.30 8.90 -8.52
C SER A 89 31.41 7.99 -7.69
N ARG A 90 31.29 8.21 -6.38
CA ARG A 90 30.43 7.40 -5.51
C ARG A 90 28.95 7.56 -5.83
N LEU A 91 28.54 8.78 -6.19
CA LEU A 91 27.14 9.08 -6.49
C LEU A 91 26.68 8.45 -7.81
N PHE A 92 27.52 8.48 -8.85
CA PHE A 92 27.15 8.07 -10.22
C PHE A 92 27.71 6.72 -10.68
N MET A 93 28.67 6.12 -9.97
CA MET A 93 29.31 4.84 -10.36
C MET A 93 29.12 3.78 -9.26
N ALA A 94 28.24 2.81 -9.51
CA ALA A 94 27.93 1.73 -8.57
C ALA A 94 28.10 0.30 -9.12
N GLU A 95 28.73 0.09 -10.29
CA GLU A 95 28.91 -1.28 -10.82
C GLU A 95 30.19 -1.99 -10.39
N ASP A 96 31.21 -1.30 -9.84
CA ASP A 96 32.55 -1.92 -9.68
C ASP A 96 33.15 -1.88 -8.25
N THR A 97 32.34 -1.61 -7.23
CA THR A 97 32.83 -1.52 -5.82
C THR A 97 32.60 -2.76 -4.97
N ALA A 98 31.90 -3.78 -5.50
CA ALA A 98 31.70 -5.07 -4.81
C ALA A 98 33.05 -5.77 -4.49
N GLY A 99 34.08 -5.55 -5.31
CA GLY A 99 35.44 -6.05 -5.06
C GLY A 99 36.22 -5.28 -3.99
N ARG A 100 35.94 -3.99 -3.76
CA ARG A 100 36.66 -3.15 -2.79
C ARG A 100 36.08 -3.20 -1.37
N ARG A 101 34.78 -3.50 -1.21
CA ARG A 101 34.12 -3.58 0.11
C ARG A 101 34.72 -4.64 1.04
N LYS A 102 35.16 -5.79 0.51
CA LYS A 102 35.73 -6.88 1.34
C LYS A 102 37.09 -6.55 1.97
N GLN A 103 37.84 -5.57 1.46
CA GLN A 103 39.19 -5.25 2.00
C GLN A 103 39.19 -4.18 3.09
N SER A 104 38.12 -3.38 3.22
CA SER A 104 38.09 -2.27 4.18
C SER A 104 37.46 -2.62 5.53
N GLU A 105 36.70 -3.72 5.61
CA GLU A 105 36.06 -4.15 6.86
C GLU A 105 37.00 -4.95 7.79
N GLU A 106 38.14 -5.45 7.30
CA GLU A 106 39.09 -6.24 8.11
C GLU A 106 40.23 -5.43 8.78
N ASN A 107 40.38 -4.13 8.50
CA ASN A 107 41.54 -3.34 8.96
C ASN A 107 41.22 -2.09 9.81
N GLY A 108 40.09 -2.09 10.52
CA GLY A 108 39.66 -0.97 11.37
C GLY A 108 40.13 -1.05 12.82
N GLY A 109 41.42 -0.82 13.10
CA GLY A 109 41.94 -0.66 14.46
C GLY A 109 41.31 0.55 15.16
N ALA A 110 40.56 0.31 16.24
CA ALA A 110 39.89 1.32 17.04
C ALA A 110 40.89 2.33 17.63
N ASN A 111 40.79 3.59 17.21
CA ASN A 111 41.62 4.69 17.67
C ASN A 111 40.75 5.70 18.44
N ALA A 112 41.06 6.00 19.70
CA ALA A 112 40.21 6.76 20.63
C ALA A 112 39.81 8.20 20.18
N ASN A 113 40.46 8.74 19.13
CA ASN A 113 40.06 10.01 18.48
C ASN A 113 38.83 9.88 17.57
N LEU A 114 38.36 8.66 17.26
CA LEU A 114 37.16 8.37 16.47
C LEU A 114 35.86 8.67 17.20
N ILE A 115 35.84 8.72 18.54
CA ILE A 115 34.59 8.81 19.31
C ILE A 115 33.92 10.18 19.16
N ALA A 116 34.71 11.27 19.17
CA ALA A 116 34.18 12.62 19.00
C ALA A 116 33.65 12.85 17.57
N VAL A 117 34.39 12.37 16.57
CA VAL A 117 34.01 12.40 15.16
C VAL A 117 32.78 11.52 14.92
N ALA A 118 32.74 10.31 15.48
CA ALA A 118 31.58 9.43 15.40
C ALA A 118 30.34 10.05 16.05
N LYS A 119 30.48 10.72 17.20
CA LYS A 119 29.37 11.42 17.85
C LYS A 119 28.86 12.60 17.01
N ALA A 120 29.75 13.41 16.43
CA ALA A 120 29.38 14.54 15.59
C ALA A 120 28.73 14.07 14.27
N LEU A 121 29.25 13.01 13.66
CA LEU A 121 28.63 12.34 12.52
C LEU A 121 27.23 11.82 12.85
N LEU A 122 27.04 11.16 14.00
CA LEU A 122 25.73 10.69 14.44
C LEU A 122 24.73 11.85 14.59
N ILE A 123 25.17 12.98 15.17
CA ILE A 123 24.35 14.19 15.31
C ILE A 123 23.97 14.75 13.93
N ALA A 124 24.92 14.79 13.00
CA ALA A 124 24.68 15.26 11.65
C ALA A 124 23.75 14.34 10.84
N GLU A 125 23.93 13.02 10.93
CA GLU A 125 23.03 12.02 10.34
C GLU A 125 21.62 12.20 10.88
N THR A 126 21.47 12.39 12.20
CA THR A 126 20.17 12.64 12.83
C THR A 126 19.54 13.96 12.32
N ARG A 127 20.35 15.01 12.15
CA ARG A 127 19.88 16.32 11.66
C ARG A 127 19.32 16.24 10.23
N TYR A 128 20.00 15.52 9.34
CA TYR A 128 19.63 15.48 7.93
C TYR A 128 18.83 14.24 7.53
N PHE A 129 18.56 13.33 8.47
CA PHE A 129 17.88 12.06 8.23
C PHE A 129 16.58 12.24 7.42
N LYS A 130 15.71 13.17 7.82
CA LYS A 130 14.43 13.42 7.14
C LYS A 130 14.62 13.85 5.69
N LYS A 131 15.54 14.79 5.43
CA LYS A 131 15.85 15.26 4.07
C LYS A 131 16.44 14.14 3.20
N ILE A 132 17.36 13.34 3.75
CA ILE A 132 17.97 12.20 3.04
C ILE A 132 16.93 11.12 2.73
N ALA A 133 16.05 10.81 3.69
CA ALA A 133 14.95 9.87 3.50
C ALA A 133 13.98 10.32 2.40
N GLU A 134 13.62 11.61 2.36
CA GLU A 134 12.77 12.17 1.30
C GLU A 134 13.47 12.13 -0.07
N ILE A 135 14.76 12.48 -0.14
CA ILE A 135 15.56 12.36 -1.38
C ILE A 135 15.54 10.92 -1.89
N ASP A 136 15.74 9.94 -1.00
CA ASP A 136 15.76 8.53 -1.36
C ASP A 136 14.39 8.05 -1.86
N ALA A 137 13.31 8.42 -1.18
CA ALA A 137 11.96 8.07 -1.61
C ALA A 137 11.59 8.71 -2.96
N ARG A 138 11.98 9.97 -3.18
CA ARG A 138 11.80 10.64 -4.48
C ARG A 138 12.62 9.97 -5.57
N PHE A 139 13.82 9.52 -5.26
CA PHE A 139 14.64 8.73 -6.17
C PHE A 139 14.02 7.36 -6.47
N ASN A 140 13.50 6.65 -5.45
CA ASN A 140 12.77 5.40 -5.61
C ASN A 140 11.57 5.58 -6.55
N ARG A 141 10.81 6.67 -6.39
CA ARG A 141 9.71 7.06 -7.30
C ARG A 141 10.19 7.29 -8.72
N VAL A 142 11.23 8.12 -8.93
CA VAL A 142 11.77 8.38 -10.28
C VAL A 142 12.22 7.09 -10.95
N ARG A 143 12.78 6.14 -10.19
CA ARG A 143 13.22 4.83 -10.70
C ARG A 143 12.08 3.94 -11.17
N LEU A 144 10.85 4.16 -10.72
CA LEU A 144 9.67 3.46 -11.27
C LEU A 144 9.39 3.88 -12.71
N ILE A 145 9.80 5.09 -13.10
CA ILE A 145 9.51 5.69 -14.41
C ILE A 145 10.71 5.59 -15.36
N MET A 146 11.91 5.92 -14.87
CA MET A 146 13.13 5.97 -15.67
C MET A 146 14.32 5.33 -14.96
N SER A 147 15.30 4.84 -15.73
CA SER A 147 16.54 4.31 -15.16
C SER A 147 17.50 5.46 -14.79
N LEU A 148 17.68 5.67 -13.49
CA LEU A 148 18.63 6.64 -12.94
C LEU A 148 19.51 5.91 -11.93
N ALA A 149 20.81 5.73 -12.22
CA ALA A 149 21.76 5.06 -11.33
C ALA A 149 22.42 6.08 -10.41
N ILE A 150 21.93 6.20 -9.18
CA ILE A 150 22.43 7.13 -8.16
C ILE A 150 22.51 6.40 -6.81
N ASP A 151 23.60 6.60 -6.06
CA ASP A 151 23.72 6.18 -4.65
C ASP A 151 23.70 7.40 -3.72
N ASN A 152 22.53 7.70 -3.16
CA ASN A 152 22.34 8.84 -2.25
C ASN A 152 23.21 8.77 -0.99
N LYS A 153 23.75 7.59 -0.62
CA LYS A 153 24.69 7.47 0.51
C LYS A 153 25.97 8.26 0.27
N ALA A 154 26.32 8.56 -0.98
CA ALA A 154 27.50 9.35 -1.32
C ALA A 154 27.45 10.79 -0.78
N VAL A 155 26.24 11.36 -0.65
CA VAL A 155 26.01 12.74 -0.19
C VAL A 155 25.52 12.81 1.26
N ALA A 156 25.32 11.68 1.92
CA ALA A 156 25.07 11.62 3.36
C ALA A 156 26.33 12.03 4.15
N PRO A 157 26.21 12.55 5.39
CA PRO A 157 27.35 12.95 6.22
C PRO A 157 28.47 11.89 6.29
N THR A 158 28.10 10.61 6.46
CA THR A 158 29.06 9.50 6.46
C THR A 158 29.75 9.32 5.10
N GLY A 159 29.00 9.42 4.00
CA GLY A 159 29.55 9.30 2.65
C GLY A 159 30.54 10.43 2.30
N LEU A 160 30.22 11.66 2.71
CA LEU A 160 31.09 12.82 2.56
C LEU A 160 32.37 12.68 3.40
N HIS A 161 32.27 12.18 4.63
CA HIS A 161 33.44 11.92 5.47
C HIS A 161 34.35 10.84 4.86
N GLN A 162 33.77 9.76 4.33
CA GLN A 162 34.55 8.72 3.64
C GLN A 162 35.23 9.25 2.37
N ALA A 163 34.59 10.17 1.64
CA ALA A 163 35.20 10.84 0.49
C ALA A 163 36.38 11.74 0.92
N LEU A 164 36.25 12.44 2.05
CA LEU A 164 37.36 13.21 2.64
C LEU A 164 38.53 12.31 3.05
N GLU A 165 38.25 11.19 3.70
CA GLU A 165 39.29 10.24 4.12
C GLU A 165 40.08 9.71 2.93
N GLN A 166 39.39 9.29 1.87
CA GLN A 166 40.03 8.85 0.63
C GLN A 166 40.83 9.96 -0.05
N SER A 167 40.34 11.20 -0.03
CA SER A 167 41.06 12.36 -0.56
C SER A 167 42.33 12.65 0.25
N ALA A 168 42.27 12.49 1.57
CA ALA A 168 43.41 12.66 2.46
C ALA A 168 44.46 11.56 2.29
N ASP A 169 44.05 10.33 2.00
CA ASP A 169 44.96 9.24 1.62
C ASP A 169 45.59 9.51 0.24
N GLN A 170 44.80 9.92 -0.75
CA GLN A 170 45.27 10.17 -2.12
C GLN A 170 46.26 11.35 -2.22
N LEU A 171 46.12 12.34 -1.33
CA LEU A 171 46.98 13.52 -1.28
C LEU A 171 48.08 13.41 -0.21
N ASP A 172 48.34 12.21 0.31
CA ASP A 172 49.38 11.89 1.29
C ASP A 172 49.32 12.77 2.56
N TRP A 173 48.11 13.12 3.03
CA TRP A 173 47.94 13.96 4.21
C TRP A 173 48.33 13.22 5.51
N PRO A 174 49.19 13.81 6.37
CA PRO A 174 49.69 13.13 7.56
C PRO A 174 48.59 12.69 8.53
N LYS A 175 48.62 11.41 8.93
CA LYS A 175 47.67 10.81 9.90
C LYS A 175 47.55 11.60 11.22
N PRO A 176 48.63 12.11 11.86
CA PRO A 176 48.54 12.87 13.11
C PRO A 176 47.72 14.16 12.99
N ASN A 177 47.65 14.73 11.78
CA ASN A 177 47.00 16.02 11.52
C ASN A 177 45.56 15.87 10.99
N ARG A 178 45.05 14.64 10.79
CA ARG A 178 43.68 14.40 10.32
C ARG A 178 42.62 14.87 11.31
N LYS A 179 42.92 14.97 12.61
CA LYS A 179 41.96 15.45 13.61
C LYS A 179 41.48 16.89 13.33
N VAL A 180 42.39 17.77 12.91
CA VAL A 180 42.06 19.17 12.56
C VAL A 180 41.25 19.20 11.26
N LEU A 181 41.61 18.34 10.30
CA LEU A 181 40.89 18.15 9.05
C LEU A 181 39.42 17.75 9.30
N TYR A 182 39.19 16.69 10.08
CA TYR A 182 37.85 16.15 10.35
C TYR A 182 36.97 17.11 11.16
N SER A 183 37.49 17.67 12.25
CA SER A 183 36.72 18.62 13.07
C SER A 183 36.33 19.91 12.31
N SER A 184 37.23 20.39 11.44
CA SER A 184 36.92 21.54 10.58
C SER A 184 35.88 21.19 9.52
N PHE A 185 35.95 19.99 8.93
CA PHE A 185 35.00 19.51 7.92
C PHE A 185 33.60 19.34 8.49
N GLU A 186 33.47 18.79 9.70
CA GLU A 186 32.20 18.66 10.40
C GLU A 186 31.53 20.02 10.61
N THR A 187 32.31 21.01 11.05
CA THR A 187 31.80 22.35 11.37
C THR A 187 31.43 23.14 10.11
N HIS A 188 32.29 23.12 9.09
CA HIS A 188 32.18 24.04 7.96
C HIS A 188 31.49 23.43 6.74
N VAL A 189 31.53 22.10 6.56
CA VAL A 189 30.89 21.41 5.43
C VAL A 189 29.64 20.68 5.90
N ILE A 190 29.77 19.70 6.80
CA ILE A 190 28.63 18.87 7.24
C ILE A 190 27.58 19.73 7.96
N GLY A 191 28.00 20.72 8.75
CA GLY A 191 27.10 21.65 9.43
C GLY A 191 26.22 22.52 8.50
N ASN A 192 26.53 22.58 7.20
CA ASN A 192 25.94 23.52 6.23
C ASN A 192 25.41 22.84 4.95
N LEU A 193 24.88 21.61 5.05
CA LEU A 193 24.37 20.84 3.89
C LEU A 193 22.92 21.17 3.52
N ASP A 194 22.23 22.02 4.28
CA ASP A 194 20.80 22.32 4.09
C ASP A 194 20.46 22.75 2.66
N ARG A 195 21.23 23.69 2.12
CA ARG A 195 21.04 24.24 0.77
C ARG A 195 21.27 23.20 -0.32
N LEU A 196 22.24 22.31 -0.14
CA LEU A 196 22.49 21.19 -1.06
C LEU A 196 21.25 20.28 -1.14
N TYR A 197 20.74 19.85 0.01
CA TYR A 197 19.59 18.94 0.06
C TYR A 197 18.31 19.60 -0.46
N GLU A 198 18.09 20.88 -0.16
CA GLU A 198 16.95 21.63 -0.70
C GLU A 198 16.98 21.69 -2.23
N ARG A 199 18.13 22.02 -2.83
CA ARG A 199 18.28 22.04 -4.29
C ARG A 199 18.15 20.65 -4.93
N MET A 200 18.65 19.61 -4.27
CA MET A 200 18.46 18.23 -4.74
C MET A 200 16.98 17.82 -4.71
N LEU A 201 16.26 18.16 -3.64
CA LEU A 201 14.82 17.89 -3.53
C LEU A 201 14.03 18.63 -4.62
N GLU A 202 14.34 19.90 -4.87
CA GLU A 202 13.75 20.68 -5.97
C GLU A 202 13.97 20.02 -7.34
N LEU A 203 15.21 19.56 -7.60
CA LEU A 203 15.53 18.85 -8.83
C LEU A 203 14.69 17.58 -8.97
N PHE A 204 14.65 16.72 -7.94
CA PHE A 204 13.90 15.47 -8.01
C PHE A 204 12.38 15.69 -8.10
N ARG A 205 11.83 16.75 -7.49
CA ARG A 205 10.43 17.15 -7.69
C ARG A 205 10.16 17.49 -9.16
N LYS A 206 11.01 18.33 -9.75
CA LYS A 206 10.89 18.74 -11.16
C LYS A 206 11.01 17.55 -12.10
N VAL A 207 12.08 16.77 -11.98
CA VAL A 207 12.33 15.58 -12.81
C VAL A 207 11.21 14.56 -12.67
N GLY A 208 10.75 14.29 -11.44
CA GLY A 208 9.66 13.34 -11.21
C GLY A 208 8.32 13.80 -11.78
N SER A 209 8.07 15.11 -11.85
CA SER A 209 6.85 15.67 -12.47
C SER A 209 6.91 15.59 -13.99
N GLU A 210 8.04 15.98 -14.60
CA GLU A 210 8.28 15.86 -16.04
C GLU A 210 8.19 14.38 -16.49
N ALA A 211 8.77 13.47 -15.71
CA ALA A 211 8.72 12.03 -15.98
C ALA A 211 7.29 11.47 -15.95
N ALA A 212 6.49 11.88 -14.96
CA ALA A 212 5.10 11.44 -14.85
C ALA A 212 4.24 11.93 -16.02
N GLN A 213 4.44 13.18 -16.49
CA GLN A 213 3.74 13.72 -17.66
C GLN A 213 4.03 12.92 -18.93
N LEU A 214 5.30 12.58 -19.17
CA LEU A 214 5.70 11.74 -20.31
C LEU A 214 5.07 10.35 -20.28
N VAL A 215 4.84 9.78 -19.09
CA VAL A 215 4.14 8.49 -18.95
C VAL A 215 2.64 8.63 -19.22
N VAL A 216 1.98 9.65 -18.66
CA VAL A 216 0.53 9.89 -18.84
C VAL A 216 0.18 10.16 -20.31
N GLU A 217 1.06 10.83 -21.07
CA GLU A 217 0.88 11.02 -22.51
C GLU A 217 1.09 9.73 -23.33
N SER A 218 1.82 8.76 -22.78
CA SER A 218 2.15 7.49 -23.43
C SER A 218 1.25 6.32 -23.01
N THR A 219 0.52 6.45 -21.89
CA THR A 219 -0.36 5.39 -21.38
C THR A 219 -1.50 5.92 -20.53
N PHE A 220 -2.72 5.74 -21.02
CA PHE A 220 -3.91 5.71 -20.18
C PHE A 220 -4.83 4.58 -20.65
N ASP A 221 -4.47 3.34 -20.28
CA ASP A 221 -5.42 2.23 -20.28
C ASP A 221 -5.05 1.24 -19.16
N LEU A 222 -5.16 1.71 -17.91
CA LEU A 222 -5.03 0.87 -16.70
C LEU A 222 -6.35 0.16 -16.35
N SER A 223 -7.39 0.31 -17.19
CA SER A 223 -8.71 -0.32 -17.04
C SER A 223 -8.67 -1.84 -17.13
N GLN A 224 -7.60 -2.43 -17.68
CA GLN A 224 -7.57 -3.86 -18.03
C GLN A 224 -6.93 -4.78 -16.99
N ILE A 225 -6.36 -4.25 -15.90
CA ILE A 225 -5.79 -5.08 -14.83
C ILE A 225 -6.86 -5.47 -13.79
N GLU A 226 -7.98 -4.74 -13.72
CA GLU A 226 -9.05 -5.04 -12.77
C GLU A 226 -9.90 -6.27 -13.15
N GLU A 227 -9.88 -6.71 -14.42
CA GLU A 227 -10.78 -7.78 -14.89
C GLU A 227 -10.14 -9.18 -15.04
N SER A 228 -8.82 -9.34 -14.95
CA SER A 228 -8.18 -10.63 -15.30
C SER A 228 -8.23 -11.72 -14.22
N GLU A 229 -8.60 -11.41 -12.98
CA GLU A 229 -8.67 -12.41 -11.88
C GLU A 229 -10.11 -12.85 -11.53
N ASP A 230 -11.15 -12.19 -12.06
CA ASP A 230 -12.48 -12.25 -11.45
C ASP A 230 -13.44 -13.31 -12.04
N ALA A 231 -13.04 -14.02 -13.10
CA ALA A 231 -13.91 -14.98 -13.79
C ALA A 231 -13.71 -16.45 -13.37
N GLY A 232 -12.54 -16.82 -12.83
CA GLY A 232 -12.19 -18.22 -12.56
C GLY A 232 -12.44 -18.71 -11.12
N SER A 233 -12.48 -17.80 -10.14
CA SER A 233 -12.30 -18.14 -8.72
C SER A 233 -13.59 -18.22 -7.89
N ALA A 234 -14.69 -17.62 -8.34
CA ALA A 234 -15.92 -17.46 -7.55
C ALA A 234 -16.54 -18.77 -7.03
N LYS A 235 -16.29 -19.92 -7.67
CA LYS A 235 -16.77 -21.24 -7.20
C LYS A 235 -15.81 -21.96 -6.24
N ALA A 236 -14.52 -21.64 -6.27
CA ALA A 236 -13.51 -22.24 -5.38
C ALA A 236 -13.36 -21.46 -4.05
N VAL A 237 -13.51 -20.12 -4.10
CA VAL A 237 -13.44 -19.21 -2.94
C VAL A 237 -14.48 -19.56 -1.87
N ALA A 238 -15.68 -20.00 -2.27
CA ALA A 238 -16.75 -20.31 -1.31
C ALA A 238 -16.44 -21.45 -0.33
N LYS A 239 -15.42 -22.30 -0.59
CA LYS A 239 -15.06 -23.43 0.29
C LYS A 239 -13.89 -23.13 1.24
N ASN A 240 -13.02 -22.16 0.90
CA ASN A 240 -11.83 -21.77 1.64
C ASN A 240 -11.75 -20.24 1.82
N TRP A 241 -12.85 -19.62 2.26
CA TRP A 241 -12.91 -18.17 2.48
C TRP A 241 -12.31 -17.76 3.84
N MET A 242 -11.72 -16.57 3.88
CA MET A 242 -11.01 -15.96 5.00
C MET A 242 -9.84 -16.83 5.49
N GLN A 243 -8.91 -17.13 4.58
CA GLN A 243 -7.68 -17.88 4.84
C GLN A 243 -6.46 -16.96 4.83
N PRO A 244 -5.40 -17.29 5.58
CA PRO A 244 -4.14 -16.56 5.48
C PRO A 244 -3.54 -16.69 4.07
N PRO A 245 -2.72 -15.71 3.64
CA PRO A 245 -2.02 -15.81 2.38
C PRO A 245 -1.03 -16.98 2.40
N GLY A 246 -0.84 -17.64 1.26
CA GLY A 246 0.09 -18.78 1.15
C GLY A 246 1.55 -18.36 1.34
N GLU A 247 1.94 -17.21 0.77
CA GLU A 247 3.28 -16.63 0.94
C GLU A 247 3.15 -15.21 1.52
N ILE A 248 3.51 -15.06 2.80
CA ILE A 248 3.33 -13.81 3.57
C ILE A 248 4.28 -12.70 3.08
N SER A 249 5.33 -13.04 2.33
CA SER A 249 6.26 -12.07 1.73
C SER A 249 5.84 -11.57 0.35
N ASP A 250 4.79 -12.14 -0.24
CA ASP A 250 4.29 -11.71 -1.56
C ASP A 250 3.09 -10.78 -1.39
N VAL A 251 3.17 -9.60 -1.99
CA VAL A 251 2.10 -8.60 -1.92
C VAL A 251 1.26 -8.74 -3.19
N ASP A 252 -0.06 -8.82 -3.03
CA ASP A 252 -0.97 -9.12 -4.13
C ASP A 252 -0.97 -8.05 -5.26
N GLY A 253 -1.39 -8.48 -6.46
CA GLY A 253 -1.43 -7.65 -7.65
C GLY A 253 -2.26 -6.36 -7.50
N LYS A 254 -3.34 -6.39 -6.72
CA LYS A 254 -4.20 -5.22 -6.52
C LYS A 254 -3.51 -4.20 -5.60
N THR A 255 -2.90 -4.66 -4.52
CA THR A 255 -2.11 -3.81 -3.61
C THR A 255 -0.89 -3.20 -4.30
N THR A 256 -0.17 -3.97 -5.12
CA THR A 256 0.95 -3.44 -5.90
C THR A 256 0.53 -2.40 -6.93
N ALA A 257 -0.59 -2.63 -7.63
CA ALA A 257 -1.16 -1.65 -8.57
C ALA A 257 -1.55 -0.35 -7.85
N MET A 258 -2.18 -0.46 -6.68
CA MET A 258 -2.54 0.68 -5.84
C MET A 258 -1.31 1.49 -5.41
N LEU A 259 -0.27 0.83 -4.89
CA LEU A 259 0.99 1.49 -4.49
C LEU A 259 1.67 2.15 -5.69
N THR A 260 1.71 1.47 -6.84
CA THR A 260 2.30 2.01 -8.08
C THR A 260 1.57 3.28 -8.52
N ARG A 261 0.23 3.26 -8.53
CA ARG A 261 -0.58 4.43 -8.87
C ARG A 261 -0.30 5.61 -7.95
N LEU A 262 -0.30 5.39 -6.63
CA LEU A 262 0.00 6.45 -5.65
C LEU A 262 1.42 7.01 -5.83
N ALA A 263 2.41 6.15 -6.05
CA ALA A 263 3.79 6.58 -6.26
C ALA A 263 3.93 7.45 -7.52
N LEU A 264 3.30 7.06 -8.63
CA LEU A 264 3.34 7.82 -9.88
C LEU A 264 2.66 9.20 -9.74
N GLN A 265 1.53 9.26 -9.03
CA GLN A 265 0.75 10.48 -8.81
C GLN A 265 1.33 11.44 -7.76
N SER A 266 2.42 11.08 -7.07
CA SER A 266 3.00 11.92 -6.01
C SER A 266 3.71 13.18 -6.52
N ASP A 267 3.18 14.36 -6.26
CA ASP A 267 3.78 15.66 -6.63
C ASP A 267 3.91 16.67 -5.46
N GLY A 268 3.44 16.32 -4.26
CA GLY A 268 3.43 17.21 -3.09
C GLY A 268 4.79 17.53 -2.44
N GLU A 269 4.77 18.58 -1.59
CA GLU A 269 5.87 18.94 -0.69
C GLU A 269 6.00 17.94 0.47
N GLY A 270 7.24 17.71 0.93
CA GLY A 270 7.53 16.78 2.02
C GLY A 270 7.40 15.30 1.63
N TYR A 271 7.25 14.46 2.65
CA TYR A 271 7.06 13.02 2.50
C TYR A 271 5.56 12.70 2.38
N THR A 272 5.13 12.22 1.22
CA THR A 272 3.70 11.98 0.89
C THR A 272 3.36 10.48 0.92
N ASP A 273 2.07 10.15 0.87
CA ASP A 273 1.61 8.75 0.74
C ASP A 273 2.15 8.07 -0.52
N GLY A 274 2.36 8.79 -1.61
CA GLY A 274 2.98 8.24 -2.80
C GLY A 274 4.49 8.01 -2.67
N LEU A 275 5.19 8.82 -1.87
CA LEU A 275 6.59 8.54 -1.52
C LEU A 275 6.72 7.33 -0.58
N LEU A 276 5.79 7.20 0.38
CA LEU A 276 5.65 5.99 1.18
C LEU A 276 5.40 4.76 0.29
N ALA A 277 4.51 4.89 -0.71
CA ALA A 277 4.25 3.81 -1.65
C ALA A 277 5.48 3.44 -2.48
N ALA A 278 6.29 4.42 -2.90
CA ALA A 278 7.54 4.18 -3.60
C ALA A 278 8.58 3.44 -2.73
N ASP A 279 8.66 3.79 -1.44
CA ASP A 279 9.50 3.11 -0.46
C ASP A 279 9.05 1.65 -0.24
N LEU A 280 7.74 1.41 -0.09
CA LEU A 280 7.18 0.06 0.02
C LEU A 280 7.51 -0.79 -1.22
N LEU A 281 7.31 -0.25 -2.43
CA LEU A 281 7.70 -0.92 -3.67
C LEU A 281 9.21 -1.19 -3.74
N ALA A 282 10.04 -0.30 -3.20
CA ALA A 282 11.47 -0.53 -3.10
C ALA A 282 11.82 -1.68 -2.16
N LEU A 283 11.17 -1.79 -1.01
CA LEU A 283 11.33 -2.91 -0.07
C LEU A 283 10.89 -4.25 -0.68
N MET A 284 9.80 -4.25 -1.44
CA MET A 284 9.34 -5.43 -2.18
C MET A 284 10.38 -5.92 -3.20
N ASP A 285 11.08 -4.99 -3.86
CA ASP A 285 12.23 -5.27 -4.73
C ASP A 285 13.53 -5.56 -3.96
N LYS A 286 13.46 -5.76 -2.63
CA LYS A 286 14.59 -6.02 -1.72
C LYS A 286 15.65 -4.91 -1.71
N ARG A 287 15.24 -3.68 -1.99
CA ARG A 287 16.14 -2.52 -1.97
C ARG A 287 16.16 -1.89 -0.59
N PRO A 288 17.35 -1.54 -0.06
CA PRO A 288 17.46 -0.97 1.27
C PRO A 288 16.95 0.48 1.30
N LEU A 289 16.30 0.88 2.40
CA LEU A 289 15.89 2.25 2.65
C LEU A 289 16.75 2.91 3.74
N PRO A 290 16.97 4.23 3.72
CA PRO A 290 17.66 4.94 4.79
C PRO A 290 16.99 4.76 6.16
N GLY A 291 17.76 4.27 7.13
CA GLY A 291 17.30 4.06 8.51
C GLY A 291 16.42 2.83 8.75
N ILE A 292 16.16 2.03 7.70
CA ILE A 292 15.38 0.80 7.82
C ILE A 292 16.33 -0.39 7.65
N SER A 293 16.38 -1.27 8.65
CA SER A 293 17.15 -2.50 8.56
C SER A 293 16.54 -3.46 7.53
N TYR A 294 17.32 -4.43 7.05
CA TYR A 294 16.78 -5.44 6.13
C TYR A 294 15.61 -6.20 6.75
N GLU A 295 15.70 -6.57 8.04
CA GLU A 295 14.64 -7.26 8.77
C GLU A 295 13.38 -6.39 8.93
N SER A 296 13.53 -5.13 9.34
CA SER A 296 12.44 -4.15 9.42
C SER A 296 11.74 -3.94 8.07
N GLY A 297 12.51 -3.96 6.98
CA GLY A 297 11.98 -3.91 5.62
C GLY A 297 11.11 -5.12 5.29
N LEU A 298 11.56 -6.34 5.60
CA LEU A 298 10.78 -7.56 5.42
C LEU A 298 9.49 -7.56 6.26
N ILE A 299 9.54 -7.04 7.49
CA ILE A 299 8.36 -6.89 8.35
C ILE A 299 7.35 -5.97 7.68
N SER A 300 7.79 -4.83 7.15
CA SER A 300 6.91 -3.88 6.46
C SER A 300 6.24 -4.52 5.23
N VAL A 301 6.96 -5.35 4.47
CA VAL A 301 6.41 -6.12 3.34
C VAL A 301 5.39 -7.16 3.82
N GLN A 302 5.71 -7.91 4.89
CA GLN A 302 4.76 -8.84 5.52
C GLN A 302 3.47 -8.14 5.94
N ARG A 303 3.55 -6.98 6.59
CA ARG A 303 2.38 -6.20 7.01
C ARG A 303 1.55 -5.72 5.83
N THR A 304 2.21 -5.28 4.77
CA THR A 304 1.57 -4.82 3.53
C THR A 304 0.83 -5.97 2.84
N SER A 305 1.47 -7.14 2.74
CA SER A 305 0.87 -8.36 2.16
C SER A 305 -0.39 -8.76 2.92
N LEU A 306 -0.31 -8.83 4.26
CA LEU A 306 -1.45 -9.22 5.09
C LEU A 306 -2.61 -8.23 5.02
N ALA A 307 -2.33 -6.93 4.97
CA ALA A 307 -3.36 -5.90 4.82
C ALA A 307 -4.07 -6.00 3.47
N GLY A 308 -3.30 -6.14 2.38
CA GLY A 308 -3.83 -6.32 1.03
C GLY A 308 -4.70 -7.57 0.90
N HIS A 309 -4.17 -8.71 1.36
CA HIS A 309 -4.88 -9.99 1.36
C HIS A 309 -6.15 -9.95 2.20
N PHE A 310 -6.10 -9.40 3.43
CA PHE A 310 -7.28 -9.29 4.29
C PHE A 310 -8.41 -8.50 3.61
N LEU A 311 -8.10 -7.36 2.99
CA LEU A 311 -9.11 -6.58 2.29
C LEU A 311 -9.68 -7.34 1.08
N ASN A 312 -8.85 -8.08 0.35
CA ASN A 312 -9.31 -8.91 -0.77
C ASN A 312 -10.27 -10.01 -0.30
N GLU A 313 -9.96 -10.69 0.81
CA GLU A 313 -10.85 -11.69 1.41
C GLU A 313 -12.18 -11.07 1.89
N VAL A 314 -12.13 -9.87 2.47
CA VAL A 314 -13.30 -9.11 2.88
C VAL A 314 -14.19 -8.75 1.69
N LYS A 315 -13.60 -8.26 0.59
CA LYS A 315 -14.33 -7.91 -0.65
C LYS A 315 -14.90 -9.14 -1.36
N ALA A 316 -14.26 -10.30 -1.22
CA ALA A 316 -14.73 -11.56 -1.81
C ALA A 316 -15.93 -12.19 -1.08
N ASP A 317 -16.46 -11.57 -0.01
CA ASP A 317 -17.64 -12.06 0.71
C ASP A 317 -18.87 -12.15 -0.22
N PRO A 318 -19.44 -13.36 -0.45
CA PRO A 318 -20.58 -13.55 -1.35
C PRO A 318 -21.87 -12.82 -0.96
N LEU A 319 -21.97 -12.33 0.28
CA LEU A 319 -23.14 -11.58 0.76
C LEU A 319 -23.13 -10.11 0.36
N LEU A 320 -22.00 -9.60 -0.14
CA LEU A 320 -21.86 -8.21 -0.54
C LEU A 320 -22.30 -8.01 -2.00
N SER A 321 -22.79 -6.80 -2.31
CA SER A 321 -23.01 -6.43 -3.72
C SER A 321 -21.69 -6.08 -4.39
N ARG A 322 -21.52 -6.51 -5.65
CA ARG A 322 -20.35 -6.16 -6.47
C ARG A 322 -20.20 -4.65 -6.65
N ASP A 323 -21.32 -3.93 -6.63
CA ASP A 323 -21.33 -2.45 -6.76
C ASP A 323 -20.57 -1.76 -5.60
N MET A 324 -20.32 -2.46 -4.49
CA MET A 324 -19.59 -1.93 -3.33
C MET A 324 -18.07 -2.04 -3.44
N ASP A 325 -17.55 -2.75 -4.44
CA ASP A 325 -16.10 -2.95 -4.59
C ASP A 325 -15.31 -1.65 -4.79
N ALA A 326 -15.90 -0.70 -5.52
CA ALA A 326 -15.32 0.64 -5.73
C ALA A 326 -15.29 1.47 -4.43
N HIS A 327 -16.21 1.23 -3.51
CA HIS A 327 -16.33 1.96 -2.25
C HIS A 327 -15.40 1.44 -1.16
N HIS A 328 -15.01 0.16 -1.23
CA HIS A 328 -14.08 -0.44 -0.26
C HIS A 328 -12.62 -0.28 -0.64
N GLU A 329 -12.32 -0.06 -1.92
CA GLU A 329 -10.95 0.10 -2.41
C GLU A 329 -10.16 1.24 -1.73
N PRO A 330 -10.76 2.41 -1.41
CA PRO A 330 -10.10 3.45 -0.62
C PRO A 330 -9.61 3.01 0.76
N LEU A 331 -10.12 1.89 1.33
CA LEU A 331 -9.68 1.34 2.61
C LEU A 331 -8.26 0.75 2.56
N ARG A 332 -7.76 0.43 1.37
CA ARG A 332 -6.51 -0.32 1.24
C ARG A 332 -5.31 0.44 1.78
N MET A 333 -5.14 1.72 1.42
CA MET A 333 -4.00 2.51 1.93
C MET A 333 -4.08 2.73 3.45
N PRO A 334 -5.21 3.16 4.03
CA PRO A 334 -5.30 3.31 5.48
C PRO A 334 -5.07 2.00 6.25
N LEU A 335 -5.54 0.87 5.71
CA LEU A 335 -5.27 -0.45 6.28
C LEU A 335 -3.79 -0.83 6.20
N VAL A 336 -3.12 -0.60 5.06
CA VAL A 336 -1.67 -0.84 4.90
C VAL A 336 -0.87 0.05 5.87
N LYS A 337 -1.18 1.35 5.95
CA LYS A 337 -0.55 2.30 6.88
C LYS A 337 -0.70 1.83 8.32
N SER A 338 -1.92 1.47 8.72
CA SER A 338 -2.21 0.99 10.07
C SER A 338 -1.51 -0.33 10.38
N ALA A 339 -1.50 -1.28 9.45
CA ALA A 339 -0.84 -2.58 9.59
C ALA A 339 0.68 -2.47 9.79
N ILE A 340 1.32 -1.51 9.11
CA ILE A 340 2.76 -1.24 9.26
C ILE A 340 3.04 -0.57 10.61
N ALA A 341 2.19 0.38 11.00
CA ALA A 341 2.40 1.16 12.22
C ALA A 341 2.03 0.40 13.50
N ASP A 342 1.04 -0.48 13.45
CA ASP A 342 0.48 -1.16 14.61
C ASP A 342 0.23 -2.65 14.34
N ASN A 343 0.83 -3.51 15.17
CA ASN A 343 0.63 -4.95 15.06
C ASN A 343 -0.70 -5.44 15.61
N SER A 344 -1.37 -4.63 16.44
CA SER A 344 -2.63 -4.96 17.10
C SER A 344 -3.76 -5.14 16.09
N VAL A 345 -3.66 -4.53 14.90
CA VAL A 345 -4.54 -4.77 13.74
C VAL A 345 -4.77 -6.26 13.48
N PHE A 346 -3.73 -7.09 13.65
CA PHE A 346 -3.79 -8.54 13.39
C PHE A 346 -3.66 -9.39 14.65
N THR A 347 -3.56 -8.81 15.84
CA THR A 347 -3.32 -9.57 17.07
C THR A 347 -4.37 -9.32 18.14
N ASP A 348 -5.00 -8.15 18.13
CA ASP A 348 -6.07 -7.78 19.04
C ASP A 348 -7.44 -8.00 18.37
N ALA A 349 -8.25 -8.87 18.97
CA ALA A 349 -9.63 -9.12 18.55
C ALA A 349 -10.53 -7.88 18.69
N SER A 350 -10.12 -6.89 19.49
CA SER A 350 -10.86 -5.65 19.73
C SER A 350 -10.31 -4.45 18.94
N HIS A 351 -9.41 -4.69 17.98
CA HIS A 351 -8.78 -3.60 17.23
C HIS A 351 -9.82 -2.73 16.51
N PRO A 352 -9.82 -1.39 16.71
CA PRO A 352 -10.84 -0.49 16.17
C PRO A 352 -11.05 -0.60 14.65
N LEU A 353 -9.96 -0.65 13.86
CA LEU A 353 -10.06 -0.73 12.40
C LEU A 353 -10.61 -2.08 11.92
N ALA A 354 -10.25 -3.19 12.58
CA ALA A 354 -10.73 -4.51 12.19
C ALA A 354 -12.22 -4.67 12.51
N ASN A 355 -12.64 -4.19 13.69
CA ASN A 355 -14.04 -4.15 14.10
C ASN A 355 -14.89 -3.23 13.21
N LEU A 356 -14.33 -2.09 12.82
CA LEU A 356 -15.01 -1.20 11.88
C LEU A 356 -15.26 -1.89 10.54
N ILE A 357 -14.25 -2.55 9.97
CA ILE A 357 -14.40 -3.29 8.72
C ILE A 357 -15.51 -4.32 8.89
N ASP A 358 -15.50 -5.12 9.95
CA ASP A 358 -16.54 -6.12 10.23
C ASP A 358 -17.95 -5.52 10.39
N GLU A 359 -18.07 -4.40 11.10
CA GLU A 359 -19.34 -3.67 11.26
C GLU A 359 -19.83 -3.14 9.92
N HIS A 360 -18.95 -2.56 9.12
CA HIS A 360 -19.25 -2.06 7.79
C HIS A 360 -19.72 -3.21 6.87
N MET A 361 -19.04 -4.35 6.88
CA MET A 361 -19.44 -5.52 6.10
C MET A 361 -20.81 -6.05 6.53
N THR A 362 -21.09 -6.07 7.84
CA THR A 362 -22.39 -6.48 8.37
C THR A 362 -23.49 -5.54 7.91
N LYS A 363 -23.28 -4.23 7.96
CA LYS A 363 -24.23 -3.24 7.46
C LYS A 363 -24.44 -3.37 5.95
N ALA A 364 -23.36 -3.50 5.17
CA ALA A 364 -23.43 -3.68 3.72
C ALA A 364 -24.21 -4.95 3.32
N ALA A 365 -23.99 -6.07 4.01
CA ALA A 365 -24.73 -7.31 3.80
C ALA A 365 -26.23 -7.17 4.15
N ARG A 366 -26.57 -6.39 5.19
CA ARG A 366 -27.97 -6.11 5.56
C ARG A 366 -28.67 -5.19 4.56
N HIS A 367 -27.98 -4.17 4.05
CA HIS A 367 -28.54 -3.26 3.05
C HIS A 367 -29.06 -4.01 1.82
N ARG A 368 -28.41 -5.12 1.43
CA ARG A 368 -28.90 -5.98 0.35
C ARG A 368 -30.34 -6.49 0.55
N LEU A 369 -30.79 -6.57 1.80
CA LEU A 369 -32.13 -7.05 2.16
C LEU A 369 -33.21 -5.94 2.12
N VAL A 370 -32.83 -4.67 1.96
CA VAL A 370 -33.72 -3.50 2.09
C VAL A 370 -33.53 -2.55 0.88
N ASN A 371 -34.53 -1.73 0.56
CA ASN A 371 -34.46 -0.80 -0.57
C ASN A 371 -33.71 0.52 -0.25
N ALA A 372 -32.58 0.71 -0.94
CA ALA A 372 -31.84 1.91 -1.42
C ALA A 372 -31.66 3.21 -0.60
N ALA A 373 -32.42 3.54 0.45
CA ALA A 373 -32.26 4.83 1.16
C ALA A 373 -31.06 4.85 2.14
N GLU A 374 -30.66 3.69 2.68
CA GLU A 374 -29.62 3.57 3.73
C GLU A 374 -28.18 3.47 3.17
N ALA A 375 -28.01 3.35 1.85
CA ALA A 375 -26.68 3.21 1.21
C ALA A 375 -25.79 4.46 1.34
N GLN A 376 -26.37 5.66 1.28
CA GLN A 376 -25.61 6.92 1.36
C GLN A 376 -25.09 7.19 2.78
N GLU A 377 -25.90 6.93 3.82
CA GLU A 377 -25.46 7.09 5.22
C GLU A 377 -24.30 6.14 5.57
N MET A 378 -24.29 4.94 4.97
CA MET A 378 -23.22 3.96 5.14
C MET A 378 -21.89 4.46 4.55
N GLN A 379 -21.93 5.07 3.37
CA GLN A 379 -20.75 5.64 2.70
C GLN A 379 -20.14 6.80 3.50
N GLU A 380 -20.98 7.69 4.03
CA GLU A 380 -20.50 8.78 4.89
C GLU A 380 -19.87 8.26 6.19
N SER A 381 -20.42 7.18 6.76
CA SER A 381 -19.84 6.54 7.95
C SER A 381 -18.46 5.96 7.68
N LEU A 382 -18.24 5.33 6.52
CA LEU A 382 -16.94 4.77 6.16
C LEU A 382 -15.91 5.88 5.91
N ALA A 383 -16.28 6.93 5.19
CA ALA A 383 -15.42 8.07 4.89
C ALA A 383 -14.98 8.80 6.18
N ARG A 384 -15.91 9.08 7.10
CA ARG A 384 -15.59 9.72 8.39
C ARG A 384 -14.63 8.91 9.24
N VAL A 385 -14.68 7.58 9.14
CA VAL A 385 -13.79 6.72 9.92
C VAL A 385 -12.44 6.54 9.25
N LEU A 386 -12.38 6.54 7.92
CA LEU A 386 -11.12 6.57 7.20
C LEU A 386 -10.25 7.77 7.58
N GLU A 387 -10.86 8.93 7.82
CA GLU A 387 -10.16 10.10 8.36
C GLU A 387 -9.54 9.83 9.74
N MET A 388 -10.16 9.00 10.59
CA MET A 388 -9.62 8.67 11.92
C MET A 388 -8.39 7.75 11.87
N PHE A 389 -8.20 7.01 10.77
CA PHE A 389 -7.05 6.13 10.54
C PHE A 389 -6.11 6.65 9.45
N ASP A 390 -6.22 7.94 9.11
CA ASP A 390 -5.33 8.59 8.16
C ASP A 390 -3.99 8.92 8.82
N LEU A 391 -3.19 7.88 9.04
CA LEU A 391 -1.83 8.03 9.57
C LEU A 391 -0.98 8.81 8.57
N SER A 392 -0.21 9.77 9.07
CA SER A 392 0.74 10.49 8.22
C SER A 392 1.82 9.55 7.70
N PRO A 393 2.26 9.71 6.45
CA PRO A 393 3.29 8.84 5.87
C PRO A 393 4.63 8.93 6.61
N ASP A 394 4.98 10.10 7.17
CA ASP A 394 6.15 10.26 8.04
C ASP A 394 6.09 9.34 9.27
N PHE A 395 4.93 9.30 9.96
CA PHE A 395 4.74 8.47 11.14
C PHE A 395 4.83 6.98 10.80
N VAL A 396 4.25 6.56 9.68
CA VAL A 396 4.34 5.18 9.21
C VAL A 396 5.79 4.81 8.91
N ARG A 397 6.54 5.68 8.21
CA ARG A 397 7.95 5.45 7.90
C ARG A 397 8.82 5.34 9.15
N GLU A 398 8.57 6.18 10.16
CA GLU A 398 9.25 6.10 11.46
C GLU A 398 8.92 4.78 12.19
N SER A 399 7.69 4.29 12.04
CA SER A 399 7.21 3.04 12.66
C SER A 399 7.83 1.80 12.02
N MET A 400 8.13 1.81 10.71
CA MET A 400 8.81 0.70 10.01
C MET A 400 10.10 0.29 10.71
N ALA A 401 10.88 1.24 11.21
CA ALA A 401 12.15 0.97 11.88
C ALA A 401 11.99 0.21 13.22
N LYS A 402 10.80 0.27 13.82
CA LYS A 402 10.49 -0.29 15.15
C LYS A 402 9.50 -1.46 15.08
N ALA A 403 8.99 -1.77 13.89
CA ALA A 403 7.97 -2.79 13.71
C ALA A 403 8.49 -4.17 14.12
N GLU A 404 7.63 -4.95 14.77
CA GLU A 404 7.90 -6.34 15.14
C GLU A 404 7.24 -7.30 14.14
N PRO A 405 7.85 -8.46 13.83
CA PRO A 405 7.27 -9.45 12.93
C PRO A 405 6.01 -10.07 13.54
N LEU A 406 5.03 -10.41 12.69
CA LEU A 406 3.98 -11.34 13.09
C LEU A 406 4.49 -12.77 12.99
N LYS A 407 4.17 -13.56 14.02
CA LYS A 407 4.33 -15.00 14.00
C LYS A 407 3.17 -15.64 13.25
N ASP A 408 3.42 -16.76 12.59
CA ASP A 408 2.40 -17.51 11.84
C ASP A 408 1.20 -17.87 12.73
N GLU A 409 1.44 -18.24 14.00
CA GLU A 409 0.35 -18.50 14.96
C GLU A 409 -0.57 -17.30 15.20
N GLN A 410 -0.04 -16.08 15.17
CA GLN A 410 -0.83 -14.86 15.34
C GLN A 410 -1.69 -14.62 14.10
N ILE A 411 -1.11 -14.81 12.92
CA ILE A 411 -1.81 -14.68 11.63
C ILE A 411 -2.93 -15.72 11.54
N GLU A 412 -2.65 -16.98 11.85
CA GLU A 412 -3.65 -18.05 11.84
C GLU A 412 -4.80 -17.78 12.83
N ARG A 413 -4.49 -17.30 14.03
CA ARG A 413 -5.51 -16.92 15.02
C ARG A 413 -6.39 -15.78 14.51
N PHE A 414 -5.80 -14.77 13.87
CA PHE A 414 -6.54 -13.67 13.26
C PHE A 414 -7.52 -14.19 12.21
N TYR A 415 -7.06 -14.96 11.22
CA TYR A 415 -7.94 -15.49 10.17
C TYR A 415 -8.97 -16.47 10.72
N ALA A 416 -8.65 -17.26 11.76
CA ALA A 416 -9.62 -18.11 12.44
C ALA A 416 -10.73 -17.29 13.13
N LEU A 417 -10.38 -16.18 13.78
CA LEU A 417 -11.35 -15.26 14.38
C LEU A 417 -12.23 -14.62 13.30
N GLN A 418 -11.62 -14.14 12.22
CA GLN A 418 -12.32 -13.53 11.09
C GLN A 418 -13.29 -14.53 10.42
N ARG A 419 -12.90 -15.79 10.25
CA ARG A 419 -13.81 -16.88 9.79
C ARG A 419 -15.00 -17.06 10.71
N LYS A 420 -14.79 -17.00 12.02
CA LYS A 420 -15.87 -17.12 13.00
C LYS A 420 -16.84 -15.93 12.91
N GLN A 421 -16.33 -14.70 12.85
CA GLN A 421 -17.13 -13.49 12.70
C GLN A 421 -17.93 -13.50 11.39
N ALA A 422 -17.28 -13.87 10.29
CA ALA A 422 -17.89 -14.04 8.99
C ALA A 422 -19.02 -15.10 8.98
N ALA A 423 -18.81 -16.24 9.65
CA ALA A 423 -19.85 -17.27 9.79
C ALA A 423 -21.04 -16.75 10.61
N GLN A 424 -20.80 -16.02 11.69
CA GLN A 424 -21.85 -15.39 12.51
C GLN A 424 -22.63 -14.34 11.72
N ARG A 425 -21.95 -13.46 10.97
CA ARG A 425 -22.58 -12.50 10.07
C ARG A 425 -23.47 -13.20 9.05
N ARG A 426 -22.98 -14.28 8.43
CA ARG A 426 -23.75 -15.05 7.45
C ARG A 426 -25.01 -15.66 8.07
N GLU A 427 -24.90 -16.27 9.24
CA GLU A 427 -26.05 -16.82 9.95
C GLU A 427 -27.08 -15.74 10.26
N PHE A 428 -26.62 -14.59 10.77
CA PHE A 428 -27.45 -13.42 11.05
C PHE A 428 -28.17 -12.92 9.78
N VAL A 429 -27.45 -12.68 8.69
CA VAL A 429 -28.03 -12.18 7.42
C VAL A 429 -29.03 -13.18 6.82
N ILE A 430 -28.76 -14.48 6.90
CA ILE A 430 -29.71 -15.52 6.46
C ILE A 430 -30.99 -15.48 7.32
N SER A 431 -30.84 -15.33 8.64
CA SER A 431 -32.00 -15.24 9.54
C SER A 431 -32.87 -14.02 9.24
N GLU A 432 -32.24 -12.87 8.97
CA GLU A 432 -32.93 -11.63 8.58
C GLU A 432 -33.59 -11.76 7.21
N ALA A 433 -32.93 -12.37 6.21
CA ALA A 433 -33.52 -12.60 4.90
C ALA A 433 -34.77 -13.48 4.98
N ARG A 434 -34.75 -14.53 5.82
CA ARG A 434 -35.93 -15.37 6.07
C ARG A 434 -37.05 -14.59 6.74
N ARG A 435 -36.72 -13.70 7.68
CA ARG A 435 -37.69 -12.81 8.34
C ARG A 435 -38.36 -11.88 7.34
N VAL A 436 -37.57 -11.21 6.49
CA VAL A 436 -38.09 -10.33 5.43
C VAL A 436 -39.04 -11.08 4.49
N VAL A 437 -38.67 -12.28 4.05
CA VAL A 437 -39.55 -13.09 3.19
C VAL A 437 -40.80 -13.55 3.92
N ALA A 438 -40.70 -13.93 5.20
CA ALA A 438 -41.85 -14.31 6.00
C ALA A 438 -42.83 -13.14 6.19
N ASP A 439 -42.33 -11.95 6.51
CA ASP A 439 -43.12 -10.73 6.64
C ASP A 439 -43.83 -10.40 5.31
N GLU A 440 -43.15 -10.59 4.16
CA GLU A 440 -43.75 -10.37 2.84
C GLU A 440 -44.84 -11.41 2.52
N MET A 441 -44.62 -12.69 2.83
CA MET A 441 -45.64 -13.73 2.65
C MET A 441 -46.85 -13.50 3.57
N GLU A 442 -46.62 -13.04 4.80
CA GLU A 442 -47.70 -12.67 5.72
C GLU A 442 -48.49 -11.49 5.16
N ARG A 443 -47.83 -10.45 4.66
CA ARG A 443 -48.48 -9.31 3.99
C ARG A 443 -49.32 -9.76 2.79
N SER A 444 -48.75 -10.56 1.89
CA SER A 444 -49.45 -11.06 0.69
C SER A 444 -50.64 -11.96 1.04
N THR A 445 -50.65 -12.63 2.19
CA THR A 445 -51.74 -13.56 2.60
C THR A 445 -52.70 -12.99 3.65
N PHE A 446 -52.40 -11.82 4.21
CA PHE A 446 -53.17 -11.22 5.30
C PHE A 446 -54.60 -10.90 4.87
N ALA A 447 -55.58 -11.38 5.64
CA ALA A 447 -57.02 -11.22 5.36
C ALA A 447 -57.50 -11.79 4.01
N ARG A 448 -56.72 -12.67 3.36
CA ARG A 448 -57.04 -13.30 2.07
C ARG A 448 -57.44 -14.77 2.23
N ASP A 449 -58.31 -15.25 1.35
CA ASP A 449 -58.80 -16.64 1.38
C ASP A 449 -57.83 -17.61 0.70
N VAL A 450 -56.74 -17.95 1.39
CA VAL A 450 -55.69 -18.84 0.88
C VAL A 450 -55.84 -20.26 1.44
N PRO A 451 -56.10 -21.28 0.59
CA PRO A 451 -56.21 -22.67 1.02
C PRO A 451 -54.96 -23.20 1.72
N ALA A 452 -55.14 -24.09 2.71
CA ALA A 452 -54.03 -24.69 3.47
C ALA A 452 -52.95 -25.37 2.60
N PRO A 453 -53.26 -26.06 1.49
CA PRO A 453 -52.23 -26.61 0.60
C PRO A 453 -51.38 -25.51 -0.07
N ALA A 454 -51.97 -24.37 -0.44
CA ALA A 454 -51.24 -23.23 -1.00
C ALA A 454 -50.35 -22.55 0.05
N LYS A 455 -50.87 -22.34 1.28
CA LYS A 455 -50.04 -21.84 2.39
C LYS A 455 -48.81 -22.70 2.64
N ARG A 456 -48.98 -24.03 2.65
CA ARG A 456 -47.85 -24.98 2.78
C ARG A 456 -46.86 -24.90 1.63
N PHE A 457 -47.33 -24.69 0.40
CA PHE A 457 -46.46 -24.49 -0.76
C PHE A 457 -45.64 -23.21 -0.62
N LEU A 458 -46.31 -22.10 -0.27
CA LEU A 458 -45.67 -20.80 -0.06
C LEU A 458 -44.60 -20.91 1.03
N GLU A 459 -44.95 -21.43 2.21
CA GLU A 459 -44.04 -21.57 3.35
C GLU A 459 -42.83 -22.49 3.08
N LYS A 460 -43.05 -23.65 2.46
CA LYS A 460 -42.02 -24.71 2.39
C LYS A 460 -41.18 -24.71 1.13
N ALA A 461 -41.73 -24.24 0.01
CA ALA A 461 -41.06 -24.26 -1.28
C ALA A 461 -40.77 -22.84 -1.79
N TRP A 462 -41.80 -21.99 -1.85
CA TRP A 462 -41.67 -20.67 -2.46
C TRP A 462 -40.81 -19.72 -1.61
N SER A 463 -41.05 -19.63 -0.30
CA SER A 463 -40.27 -18.80 0.62
C SER A 463 -38.79 -19.17 0.64
N ALA A 464 -38.45 -20.45 0.48
CA ALA A 464 -37.06 -20.90 0.40
C ALA A 464 -36.37 -20.35 -0.87
N LEU A 465 -37.06 -20.41 -2.02
CA LEU A 465 -36.58 -19.83 -3.28
C LEU A 465 -36.46 -18.30 -3.18
N LEU A 466 -37.47 -17.62 -2.64
CA LEU A 466 -37.46 -16.17 -2.45
C LEU A 466 -36.33 -15.72 -1.52
N THR A 467 -36.07 -16.47 -0.44
CA THR A 467 -34.93 -16.21 0.47
C THR A 467 -33.60 -16.34 -0.29
N GLN A 468 -33.44 -17.38 -1.11
CA GLN A 468 -32.24 -17.57 -1.92
C GLN A 468 -32.06 -16.43 -2.93
N ARG A 469 -33.15 -16.02 -3.59
CA ARG A 469 -33.14 -14.88 -4.54
C ARG A 469 -32.81 -13.58 -3.84
N LEU A 470 -33.37 -13.33 -2.66
CA LEU A 470 -33.10 -12.14 -1.85
C LEU A 470 -31.62 -12.04 -1.48
N LEU A 471 -31.05 -13.13 -0.94
CA LEU A 471 -29.62 -13.19 -0.61
C LEU A 471 -28.74 -13.02 -1.86
N LYS A 472 -29.15 -13.62 -2.97
CA LYS A 472 -28.34 -13.63 -4.20
C LYS A 472 -28.43 -12.35 -5.02
N TYR A 473 -29.56 -11.65 -5.02
CA TYR A 473 -29.83 -10.53 -5.93
C TYR A 473 -30.20 -9.24 -5.21
N GLY A 474 -30.71 -9.32 -3.98
CA GLY A 474 -31.20 -8.19 -3.21
C GLY A 474 -32.67 -7.83 -3.49
N ALA A 475 -33.26 -7.03 -2.59
CA ALA A 475 -34.69 -6.68 -2.64
C ALA A 475 -35.06 -5.78 -3.83
N SER A 476 -34.15 -4.90 -4.27
CA SER A 476 -34.40 -4.01 -5.40
C SER A 476 -34.25 -4.69 -6.77
N ASN A 477 -33.86 -5.97 -6.81
CA ASN A 477 -33.61 -6.67 -8.07
C ASN A 477 -34.91 -7.18 -8.71
N PRO A 478 -35.10 -7.03 -10.04
CA PRO A 478 -36.28 -7.50 -10.73
C PRO A 478 -36.58 -9.00 -10.54
N VAL A 479 -35.55 -9.84 -10.37
CA VAL A 479 -35.73 -11.29 -10.18
C VAL A 479 -36.39 -11.63 -8.84
N TRP A 480 -36.13 -10.81 -7.81
CA TRP A 480 -36.78 -10.97 -6.51
C TRP A 480 -38.21 -10.42 -6.55
N GLN A 481 -38.39 -9.22 -7.12
CA GLN A 481 -39.70 -8.58 -7.31
C GLN A 481 -40.67 -9.45 -8.12
N ASP A 482 -40.21 -10.02 -9.24
CA ASP A 482 -40.98 -10.97 -10.05
C ASP A 482 -41.47 -12.20 -9.24
N GLY A 483 -40.70 -12.61 -8.24
CA GLY A 483 -41.09 -13.68 -7.32
C GLY A 483 -42.21 -13.28 -6.35
N ILE A 484 -42.22 -12.01 -5.91
CA ILE A 484 -43.31 -11.43 -5.11
C ILE A 484 -44.56 -11.27 -5.98
N ASP A 485 -44.42 -10.73 -7.20
CA ASP A 485 -45.55 -10.58 -8.14
C ASP A 485 -46.23 -11.92 -8.43
N LYS A 486 -45.46 -13.00 -8.58
CA LYS A 486 -46.00 -14.37 -8.76
C LYS A 486 -46.71 -14.90 -7.52
N THR A 487 -46.28 -14.51 -6.31
CA THR A 487 -47.02 -14.81 -5.08
C THR A 487 -48.39 -14.16 -5.13
N ASP A 488 -48.45 -12.87 -5.46
CA ASP A 488 -49.71 -12.14 -5.49
C ASP A 488 -50.65 -12.67 -6.58
N GLN A 489 -50.13 -12.93 -7.78
CA GLN A 489 -50.88 -13.56 -8.87
C GLN A 489 -51.44 -14.94 -8.48
N LEU A 490 -50.65 -15.75 -7.76
CA LEU A 490 -51.11 -17.06 -7.29
C LEU A 490 -52.27 -16.90 -6.30
N ILE A 491 -52.17 -15.94 -5.39
CA ILE A 491 -53.22 -15.72 -4.40
C ILE A 491 -54.48 -15.13 -5.05
N ASP A 492 -54.35 -14.20 -6.00
CA ASP A 492 -55.48 -13.66 -6.78
C ASP A 492 -56.28 -14.78 -7.46
N LEU A 493 -55.59 -15.71 -8.12
CA LEU A 493 -56.20 -16.85 -8.78
C LEU A 493 -56.84 -17.84 -7.80
N LEU A 494 -56.30 -17.97 -6.59
CA LEU A 494 -56.85 -18.82 -5.53
C LEU A 494 -58.09 -18.18 -4.89
N GLU A 495 -58.17 -16.87 -4.76
CA GLU A 495 -59.38 -16.20 -4.26
C GLU A 495 -60.52 -16.26 -5.27
N ALA A 496 -60.20 -16.18 -6.57
CA ALA A 496 -61.16 -16.32 -7.66
C ALA A 496 -61.46 -17.79 -8.04
N ARG A 497 -61.07 -18.77 -7.21
CA ARG A 497 -61.14 -20.19 -7.56
C ARG A 497 -62.59 -20.70 -7.67
N ASP A 498 -62.83 -21.54 -8.67
CA ASP A 498 -63.99 -22.43 -8.75
C ASP A 498 -63.49 -23.90 -8.67
N PRO A 499 -63.79 -24.63 -7.57
CA PRO A 499 -63.33 -26.00 -7.38
C PRO A 499 -63.77 -26.99 -8.46
N VAL A 500 -64.87 -26.70 -9.18
CA VAL A 500 -65.49 -27.58 -10.18
C VAL A 500 -65.04 -27.21 -11.60
N ALA A 501 -64.65 -25.96 -11.83
CA ALA A 501 -64.18 -25.49 -13.13
C ALA A 501 -62.86 -26.15 -13.56
N LYS A 502 -62.63 -26.19 -14.88
CA LYS A 502 -61.32 -26.52 -15.46
C LYS A 502 -60.31 -25.39 -15.13
N PRO A 503 -59.02 -25.71 -14.93
CA PRO A 503 -58.01 -24.67 -14.69
C PRO A 503 -57.93 -23.71 -15.87
N SER A 504 -57.85 -22.41 -15.59
CA SER A 504 -57.63 -21.37 -16.60
C SER A 504 -56.24 -21.50 -17.23
N GLN A 505 -56.05 -20.91 -18.41
CA GLN A 505 -54.74 -20.89 -19.06
C GLN A 505 -53.71 -20.12 -18.21
N GLU A 506 -54.13 -19.01 -17.58
CA GLU A 506 -53.33 -18.22 -16.65
C GLU A 506 -52.82 -19.04 -15.47
N TRP A 507 -53.67 -19.88 -14.86
CA TRP A 507 -53.26 -20.81 -13.80
C TRP A 507 -52.19 -21.80 -14.30
N VAL A 508 -52.42 -22.43 -15.45
CA VAL A 508 -51.49 -23.42 -16.01
C VAL A 508 -50.12 -22.79 -16.30
N ASP A 509 -50.11 -21.60 -16.89
CA ASP A 509 -48.88 -20.87 -17.21
C ASP A 509 -48.15 -20.40 -15.95
N LEU A 510 -48.86 -19.86 -14.95
CA LEU A 510 -48.27 -19.44 -13.67
C LEU A 510 -47.62 -20.62 -12.94
N ILE A 511 -48.36 -21.73 -12.75
CA ILE A 511 -47.82 -22.90 -12.05
C ILE A 511 -46.62 -23.49 -12.80
N ARG A 512 -46.64 -23.50 -14.14
CA ARG A 512 -45.47 -23.93 -14.94
C ARG A 512 -44.26 -23.04 -14.64
N THR A 513 -44.41 -21.72 -14.70
CA THR A 513 -43.30 -20.78 -14.45
C THR A 513 -42.75 -20.90 -13.02
N MET A 514 -43.61 -20.98 -12.00
CA MET A 514 -43.19 -21.13 -10.62
C MET A 514 -42.43 -22.46 -10.38
N ILE A 515 -42.86 -23.55 -11.02
CA ILE A 515 -42.16 -24.84 -10.94
C ILE A 515 -40.81 -24.77 -11.66
N ASP A 516 -40.76 -24.21 -12.85
CA ASP A 516 -39.51 -24.06 -13.60
C ASP A 516 -38.50 -23.23 -12.81
N ASP A 517 -38.98 -22.20 -12.10
CA ASP A 517 -38.18 -21.37 -11.22
C ASP A 517 -37.69 -22.10 -9.97
N LEU A 518 -38.51 -22.95 -9.37
CA LEU A 518 -38.08 -23.83 -8.27
C LEU A 518 -37.03 -24.85 -8.74
N VAL A 519 -37.20 -25.43 -9.94
CA VAL A 519 -36.23 -26.37 -10.54
C VAL A 519 -34.91 -25.66 -10.82
N LYS A 520 -34.95 -24.45 -11.42
CA LYS A 520 -33.75 -23.60 -11.58
C LYS A 520 -33.11 -23.24 -10.24
N GLY A 521 -33.92 -23.09 -9.19
CA GLY A 521 -33.49 -22.87 -7.81
C GLY A 521 -32.86 -24.08 -7.13
N GLY A 522 -32.91 -25.27 -7.72
CA GLY A 522 -32.32 -26.49 -7.19
C GLY A 522 -33.31 -27.47 -6.54
N LEU A 523 -34.62 -27.31 -6.77
CA LEU A 523 -35.62 -28.28 -6.34
C LEU A 523 -35.39 -29.64 -7.03
N PRO A 524 -35.30 -30.76 -6.28
CA PRO A 524 -35.16 -32.09 -6.87
C PRO A 524 -36.34 -32.43 -7.79
N ALA A 525 -36.06 -33.05 -8.94
CA ALA A 525 -37.07 -33.40 -9.94
C ALA A 525 -38.20 -34.28 -9.39
N GLU A 526 -37.89 -35.12 -8.40
CA GLU A 526 -38.84 -36.00 -7.70
C GLU A 526 -39.91 -35.23 -6.90
N GLN A 527 -39.61 -34.00 -6.45
CA GLN A 527 -40.54 -33.18 -5.68
C GLN A 527 -41.54 -32.42 -6.58
N ARG A 528 -41.28 -32.32 -7.88
CA ARG A 528 -42.15 -31.62 -8.85
C ARG A 528 -43.59 -32.13 -8.84
N GLY A 529 -43.76 -33.46 -8.86
CA GLY A 529 -45.08 -34.09 -8.85
C GLY A 529 -45.85 -33.83 -7.55
N ASN A 530 -45.14 -33.72 -6.43
CA ASN A 530 -45.76 -33.43 -5.13
C ASN A 530 -46.21 -31.97 -5.02
N ILE A 531 -45.43 -31.02 -5.54
CA ILE A 531 -45.81 -29.60 -5.60
C ILE A 531 -47.02 -29.40 -6.50
N LEU A 532 -47.05 -30.03 -7.69
CA LEU A 532 -48.20 -29.98 -8.59
C LEU A 532 -49.48 -30.47 -7.91
N LYS A 533 -49.42 -31.64 -7.26
CA LYS A 533 -50.55 -32.19 -6.49
C LYS A 533 -51.01 -31.25 -5.37
N MET A 534 -50.07 -30.58 -4.70
CA MET A 534 -50.38 -29.64 -3.61
C MET A 534 -51.11 -28.40 -4.12
N LEU A 535 -50.66 -27.82 -5.23
CA LEU A 535 -51.28 -26.66 -5.86
C LEU A 535 -52.64 -27.02 -6.50
N GLU A 536 -52.77 -28.20 -7.11
CA GLU A 536 -54.07 -28.69 -7.58
C GLU A 536 -55.06 -28.92 -6.44
N ALA A 537 -54.60 -29.42 -5.30
CA ALA A 537 -55.42 -29.57 -4.10
C ALA A 537 -55.88 -28.20 -3.56
N ALA A 538 -55.01 -27.19 -3.59
CA ALA A 538 -55.38 -25.82 -3.22
C ALA A 538 -56.50 -25.28 -4.11
N ARG A 539 -56.37 -25.41 -5.44
CA ARG A 539 -57.37 -24.96 -6.42
C ARG A 539 -58.75 -25.62 -6.22
N LYS A 540 -58.76 -26.89 -5.81
CA LYS A 540 -59.99 -27.67 -5.59
C LYS A 540 -60.54 -27.54 -4.16
N THR A 541 -59.87 -26.78 -3.29
CA THR A 541 -60.38 -26.55 -1.93
C THR A 541 -61.58 -25.60 -2.03
N PRO A 542 -62.74 -25.96 -1.45
CA PRO A 542 -63.94 -25.13 -1.50
C PRO A 542 -63.77 -23.78 -0.81
#